data_AF-A0A9X3I000-F1
#
_entry.id   AF-A0A9X3I000-F1
#
_cell.length_a   1.000
_cell.length_b   1.000
_cell.length_c   1.000
_cell.angle_alpha   90.00
_cell.angle_beta   90.00
_cell.angle_gamma   90.00
#
_symmetry.space_group_name_H-M   'P 1'
#
loop_
_entity.id
_entity.type
_entity.pdbx_description
1 polymer ?
#
loop_
_entity_poly.entity_id
_entity_poly.type
_entity_poly.pdbx_seq_one_letter_code
_entity_poly.pdbx_strand_id
1 'polypeptide(L)'
;MYYRTLVGKDGKRSIFNNLKAIHLYANDYYRHSTYKKIGVICVLLMISLAGTIAFLCLPRMADIYFDRERKIVYTWRRGKVAACHFDSLGYREMMQGLNLLLYSEHKKRQFWPANFFVQPTGRAHFNNENDNTEFMAQVFAFMDKGKSAVITGESFERPQPKYYLYIDEKPENFD
;
A
#
# COMPACT_ATOMS: atom_id res chain seq x y z
N MET A 1 -16.64 7.36 50.83
CA MET A 1 -16.14 6.10 50.23
C MET A 1 -15.66 6.25 48.78
N TYR A 2 -16.37 6.97 47.91
CA TYR A 2 -15.97 7.22 46.50
C TYR A 2 -14.55 7.82 46.34
N TYR A 3 -14.26 8.95 46.99
CA TYR A 3 -12.94 9.61 46.90
C TYR A 3 -11.79 8.73 47.39
N ARG A 4 -12.01 7.93 48.43
CA ARG A 4 -11.03 6.96 48.94
C ARG A 4 -10.72 5.84 47.94
N THR A 5 -11.71 5.47 47.11
CA THR A 5 -11.54 4.45 46.07
C THR A 5 -10.90 5.05 44.81
N LEU A 6 -11.19 6.31 44.49
CA LEU A 6 -10.64 7.05 43.35
C LEU A 6 -9.13 7.33 43.47
N VAL A 7 -8.68 7.67 44.68
CA VAL A 7 -7.30 8.09 44.98
C VAL A 7 -6.39 6.89 45.33
N GLY A 8 -6.95 5.68 45.48
CA GLY A 8 -6.18 4.50 45.87
C GLY A 8 -5.69 4.56 47.33
N LYS A 9 -5.13 3.46 47.84
CA LYS A 9 -4.57 3.40 49.20
C LYS A 9 -3.23 4.14 49.32
N ASP A 10 -2.61 4.41 48.18
CA ASP A 10 -1.31 5.02 47.94
C ASP A 10 -1.38 6.53 47.69
N GLY A 11 -2.57 7.14 47.73
CA GLY A 11 -2.73 8.57 47.53
C GLY A 11 -2.68 9.01 46.05
N LYS A 12 -2.51 8.08 45.11
CA LYS A 12 -2.32 8.36 43.68
C LYS A 12 -3.51 7.94 42.83
N ARG A 13 -3.95 8.86 41.97
CA ARG A 13 -5.03 8.61 41.01
C ARG A 13 -4.53 7.70 39.88
N SER A 14 -5.17 6.54 39.72
CA SER A 14 -4.94 5.61 38.60
C SER A 14 -6.22 5.39 37.80
N ILE A 15 -6.10 5.08 36.51
CA ILE A 15 -7.23 4.79 35.61
C ILE A 15 -8.05 3.61 36.16
N PHE A 16 -7.39 2.57 36.68
CA PHE A 16 -8.05 1.42 37.29
C PHE A 16 -8.81 1.79 38.58
N ASN A 17 -8.22 2.63 39.43
CA ASN A 17 -8.86 3.11 40.67
C ASN A 17 -10.10 3.98 40.35
N ASN A 18 -10.03 4.78 39.28
CA ASN A 18 -11.15 5.57 38.78
C ASN A 18 -12.28 4.69 38.24
N LEU A 19 -11.97 3.71 37.38
CA LEU A 19 -12.97 2.76 36.87
C LEU A 19 -13.62 1.95 38.01
N LYS A 20 -12.84 1.55 39.01
CA LYS A 20 -13.34 0.85 40.20
C LYS A 20 -14.26 1.74 41.05
N ALA A 21 -13.92 3.01 41.22
CA ALA A 21 -14.77 3.96 41.92
C ALA A 21 -16.09 4.24 41.18
N ILE A 22 -16.05 4.34 39.85
CA ILE A 22 -17.24 4.49 39.00
C ILE A 22 -18.11 3.24 39.05
N HIS A 23 -17.53 2.04 38.97
CA HIS A 23 -18.28 0.80 38.99
C HIS A 23 -19.04 0.58 40.32
N LEU A 24 -18.42 0.92 41.45
CA LEU A 24 -18.95 0.67 42.78
C LEU A 24 -19.90 1.75 43.30
N TYR A 25 -19.73 3.00 42.88
CA TYR A 25 -20.44 4.12 43.53
C TYR A 25 -21.09 5.12 42.56
N ALA A 26 -20.93 4.96 41.24
CA ALA A 26 -21.60 5.85 40.30
C ALA A 26 -23.06 5.44 40.08
N ASN A 27 -23.91 6.43 39.79
CA ASN A 27 -25.28 6.21 39.35
C ASN A 27 -25.30 5.40 38.03
N ASP A 28 -26.35 4.61 37.82
CA ASP A 28 -26.50 3.72 36.66
C ASP A 28 -26.35 4.44 35.32
N TYR A 29 -26.89 5.65 35.22
CA TYR A 29 -26.71 6.49 34.03
C TYR A 29 -25.24 6.81 33.74
N TYR A 30 -24.48 7.21 34.77
CA TYR A 30 -23.07 7.57 34.62
C TYR A 30 -22.23 6.33 34.33
N ARG A 31 -22.51 5.22 35.02
CA ARG A 31 -21.87 3.91 34.80
C ARG A 31 -22.07 3.43 33.36
N HIS A 32 -23.31 3.45 32.87
CA HIS A 32 -23.63 3.05 31.50
C HIS A 32 -22.96 3.96 30.45
N SER A 33 -22.96 5.28 30.68
CA SER A 33 -22.27 6.25 29.81
C SER A 33 -20.76 6.01 29.76
N THR A 34 -20.12 5.74 30.89
CA THR A 34 -18.69 5.43 30.96
C THR A 34 -18.35 4.13 30.21
N TYR A 35 -19.12 3.05 30.42
CA TYR A 35 -18.90 1.80 29.69
C TYR A 35 -19.11 1.94 28.18
N LYS A 36 -20.11 2.73 27.75
CA LYS A 36 -20.32 3.02 26.32
C LYS A 36 -19.11 3.75 25.72
N LYS A 37 -18.56 4.75 26.42
CA LYS A 37 -17.35 5.47 25.98
C LYS A 37 -16.14 4.54 25.87
N ILE A 38 -15.92 3.67 26.87
CA ILE A 38 -14.84 2.68 26.83
C ILE A 38 -15.03 1.74 25.63
N GLY A 39 -16.25 1.26 25.40
CA GLY A 39 -16.57 0.43 24.24
C GLY A 39 -16.22 1.10 22.92
N VAL A 40 -16.60 2.37 22.73
CA VAL A 40 -16.24 3.14 21.52
C VAL A 40 -14.72 3.29 21.39
N ILE A 41 -14.02 3.63 22.47
CA ILE A 41 -12.56 3.75 22.46
C ILE A 41 -11.90 2.42 22.08
N CYS A 42 -12.34 1.30 22.64
CA CYS A 42 -11.83 -0.03 22.30
C CYS A 42 -12.05 -0.35 20.82
N VAL A 43 -13.23 -0.07 20.27
CA VAL A 43 -13.52 -0.28 18.84
C VAL A 43 -12.60 0.56 17.96
N LEU A 44 -12.44 1.86 18.27
CA LEU A 44 -11.54 2.73 17.53
C LEU A 44 -10.08 2.29 17.61
N LEU A 45 -9.62 1.84 18.78
CA LEU A 45 -8.27 1.29 18.95
C LEU A 45 -8.08 0.01 18.12
N MET A 46 -9.06 -0.89 18.09
CA MET A 46 -8.99 -2.10 17.27
C MET A 46 -8.92 -1.77 15.78
N ILE A 47 -9.72 -0.80 15.32
CA ILE A 47 -9.68 -0.32 13.92
C ILE A 47 -8.32 0.29 13.61
N SER A 48 -7.80 1.15 14.50
CA SER A 48 -6.48 1.77 14.32
C SER A 48 -5.39 0.72 14.25
N LEU A 49 -5.40 -0.26 15.16
CA LEU A 49 -4.39 -1.32 15.21
C LEU A 49 -4.46 -2.20 13.96
N ALA A 50 -5.67 -2.59 13.54
CA ALA A 50 -5.88 -3.35 12.31
C ALA A 50 -5.39 -2.56 11.08
N GLY A 51 -5.65 -1.26 11.01
CA GLY A 51 -5.15 -0.38 9.95
C GLY A 51 -3.63 -0.27 9.95
N THR A 52 -3.01 -0.12 11.12
CA THR A 52 -1.54 -0.12 11.24
C THR A 52 -0.95 -1.45 10.78
N ILE A 53 -1.45 -2.59 11.27
CA ILE A 53 -0.97 -3.92 10.85
C ILE A 53 -1.13 -4.09 9.34
N ALA A 54 -2.29 -3.73 8.79
CA ALA A 54 -2.54 -3.80 7.35
C ALA A 54 -1.52 -2.97 6.56
N PHE A 55 -1.21 -1.75 7.01
CA PHE A 55 -0.18 -0.90 6.40
C PHE A 55 1.22 -1.53 6.49
N LEU A 56 1.58 -2.12 7.63
CA LEU A 56 2.86 -2.81 7.81
C LEU A 56 3.00 -4.02 6.88
N CYS A 57 1.89 -4.67 6.53
CA CYS A 57 1.86 -5.83 5.65
C CYS A 57 1.76 -5.48 4.15
N LEU A 58 1.80 -4.21 3.74
CA LEU A 58 1.77 -3.83 2.32
C LEU A 58 3.19 -3.87 1.73
N PRO A 59 3.50 -4.85 0.84
CA PRO A 59 4.80 -4.89 0.17
C PRO A 59 4.95 -3.72 -0.80
N ARG A 60 6.20 -3.27 -1.00
CA ARG A 60 6.57 -2.54 -2.20
C ARG A 60 6.31 -3.44 -3.39
N MET A 61 5.49 -2.98 -4.34
CA MET A 61 5.30 -3.70 -5.59
C MET A 61 6.63 -3.85 -6.33
N ALA A 62 6.79 -4.94 -7.07
CA ALA A 62 7.95 -5.12 -7.92
C ALA A 62 7.99 -4.03 -9.00
N ASP A 63 9.19 -3.73 -9.47
CA ASP A 63 9.36 -2.86 -10.64
C ASP A 63 8.78 -3.56 -11.89
N ILE A 64 8.43 -2.76 -12.89
CA ILE A 64 7.94 -3.26 -14.17
C ILE A 64 9.11 -3.27 -15.13
N TYR A 65 9.40 -4.45 -15.67
CA TYR A 65 10.52 -4.67 -16.56
C TYR A 65 10.02 -4.71 -18.00
N PHE A 66 10.66 -3.90 -18.83
CA PHE A 66 10.49 -3.90 -20.28
C PHE A 66 11.71 -4.59 -20.88
N ASP A 67 11.51 -5.78 -21.44
CA ASP A 67 12.57 -6.55 -22.10
C ASP A 67 12.45 -6.37 -23.61
N ARG A 68 13.39 -5.60 -24.16
CA ARG A 68 13.46 -5.31 -25.59
C ARG A 68 13.79 -6.54 -26.43
N GLU A 69 14.72 -7.38 -25.98
CA GLU A 69 15.18 -8.53 -26.77
C GLU A 69 14.06 -9.55 -26.94
N ARG A 70 13.34 -9.82 -25.85
CA ARG A 70 12.21 -10.76 -25.83
C ARG A 70 10.87 -10.11 -26.24
N LYS A 71 10.81 -8.78 -26.36
CA LYS A 71 9.59 -7.99 -26.61
C LYS A 71 8.46 -8.32 -25.63
N ILE A 72 8.80 -8.44 -24.36
CA ILE A 72 7.85 -8.73 -23.28
C ILE A 72 7.92 -7.66 -22.20
N VAL A 73 6.80 -7.45 -21.54
CA VAL A 73 6.70 -6.65 -20.32
C VAL A 73 6.30 -7.59 -19.21
N TYR A 74 7.01 -7.54 -18.09
CA TYR A 74 6.72 -8.42 -16.97
C TYR A 74 6.99 -7.75 -15.63
N THR A 75 6.32 -8.27 -14.61
CA THR A 75 6.48 -7.88 -13.21
C THR A 75 5.92 -9.00 -12.32
N TRP A 76 5.97 -8.84 -11.01
CA TRP A 76 5.37 -9.78 -10.08
C TRP A 76 4.67 -9.09 -8.93
N ARG A 77 3.71 -9.80 -8.35
CA ARG A 77 3.04 -9.38 -7.13
C ARG A 77 2.62 -10.57 -6.29
N ARG A 78 2.99 -10.60 -5.01
CA ARG A 78 2.69 -11.65 -4.03
C ARG A 78 3.05 -13.05 -4.56
N GLY A 79 4.26 -13.18 -5.08
CA GLY A 79 4.77 -14.44 -5.65
C GLY A 79 4.16 -14.87 -6.99
N LYS A 80 3.33 -14.02 -7.63
CA LYS A 80 2.75 -14.30 -8.95
C LYS A 80 3.35 -13.43 -10.03
N VAL A 81 3.77 -14.04 -11.13
CA VAL A 81 4.23 -13.33 -12.32
C VAL A 81 3.04 -12.79 -13.10
N ALA A 82 3.18 -11.57 -13.61
CA ALA A 82 2.32 -11.03 -14.63
C ALA A 82 3.17 -10.61 -15.82
N ALA A 83 2.79 -11.02 -17.02
CA ALA A 83 3.53 -10.74 -18.23
C ALA A 83 2.59 -10.57 -19.44
N CYS A 84 3.08 -9.88 -20.47
CA CYS A 84 2.49 -9.88 -21.79
C CYS A 84 3.55 -9.54 -22.84
N HIS A 85 3.28 -9.82 -24.11
CA HIS A 85 4.05 -9.20 -25.19
C HIS A 85 3.84 -7.68 -25.16
N PHE A 86 4.88 -6.93 -25.52
CA PHE A 86 4.81 -5.47 -25.56
C PHE A 86 3.72 -4.98 -26.53
N ASP A 87 3.59 -5.63 -27.68
CA ASP A 87 2.55 -5.32 -28.68
C ASP A 87 1.13 -5.59 -28.17
N SER A 88 0.98 -6.37 -27.09
CA SER A 88 -0.29 -6.69 -26.43
C SER A 88 -0.50 -5.93 -25.12
N LEU A 89 0.40 -5.00 -24.77
CA LEU A 89 0.31 -4.22 -23.55
C LEU A 89 -0.88 -3.24 -23.66
N GLY A 90 -1.94 -3.53 -22.92
CA GLY A 90 -3.01 -2.57 -22.72
C GLY A 90 -2.62 -1.55 -21.65
N TYR A 91 -3.02 -0.30 -21.81
CA TYR A 91 -2.94 0.68 -20.74
C TYR A 91 -4.20 1.55 -20.69
N ARG A 92 -4.47 2.09 -19.50
CA ARG A 92 -5.54 3.06 -19.28
C ARG A 92 -5.01 4.20 -18.44
N GLU A 93 -5.22 5.41 -18.91
CA GLU A 93 -4.90 6.62 -18.17
C GLU A 93 -5.91 6.83 -17.04
N MET A 94 -5.40 7.23 -15.88
CA MET A 94 -6.19 7.62 -14.73
C MET A 94 -5.65 8.94 -14.18
N MET A 95 -6.48 9.66 -13.43
CA MET A 95 -6.10 10.93 -12.80
C MET A 95 -4.82 10.85 -11.94
N GLN A 96 -4.49 9.66 -11.44
CA GLN A 96 -3.37 9.44 -10.52
C GLN A 96 -2.11 8.91 -11.23
N GLY A 97 -2.16 8.60 -12.53
CA GLY A 97 -1.13 7.78 -13.19
C GLY A 97 -1.62 6.96 -14.38
N LEU A 98 -0.87 5.91 -14.69
CA LEU A 98 -1.14 4.96 -15.76
C LEU A 98 -1.45 3.58 -15.16
N ASN A 99 -2.48 2.91 -15.66
CA ASN A 99 -2.74 1.53 -15.32
C ASN A 99 -2.39 0.62 -16.49
N LEU A 100 -1.35 -0.18 -16.31
CA LEU A 100 -0.90 -1.19 -17.25
C LEU A 100 -1.67 -2.50 -17.02
N LEU A 101 -2.16 -3.09 -18.11
CA LEU A 101 -2.82 -4.39 -18.11
C LEU A 101 -1.83 -5.45 -18.57
N LEU A 102 -1.42 -6.30 -17.64
CA LEU A 102 -0.65 -7.52 -17.90
C LEU A 102 -1.53 -8.76 -17.67
N TYR A 103 -1.07 -9.94 -18.04
CA TYR A 103 -1.79 -11.19 -17.78
C TYR A 103 -1.07 -12.00 -16.70
N SER A 104 -1.81 -12.47 -15.71
CA SER A 104 -1.29 -13.29 -14.61
C SER A 104 -2.12 -14.55 -14.44
N GLU A 105 -1.53 -15.56 -13.81
CA GLU A 105 -2.19 -16.82 -13.52
C GLU A 105 -3.41 -16.61 -12.61
N HIS A 106 -4.54 -17.18 -13.02
CA HIS A 106 -5.80 -17.06 -12.30
C HIS A 106 -6.39 -18.43 -11.97
N LYS A 107 -6.99 -18.57 -10.77
CA LYS A 107 -7.42 -19.88 -10.27
C LYS A 107 -8.51 -20.55 -11.12
N LYS A 108 -9.34 -19.76 -11.81
CA LYS A 108 -10.48 -20.26 -12.62
C LYS A 108 -10.30 -20.10 -14.13
N ARG A 109 -9.31 -19.32 -14.55
CA ARG A 109 -9.04 -18.97 -15.95
C ARG A 109 -7.54 -19.10 -16.10
N GLN A 110 -7.02 -19.81 -17.09
CA GLN A 110 -5.56 -20.02 -17.22
C GLN A 110 -4.78 -18.72 -17.02
N PHE A 111 -5.22 -17.65 -17.69
CA PHE A 111 -4.70 -16.29 -17.50
C PHE A 111 -5.83 -15.27 -17.35
N TRP A 112 -5.59 -14.21 -16.58
CA TRP A 112 -6.52 -13.11 -16.40
C TRP A 112 -5.81 -11.76 -16.35
N PRO A 113 -6.43 -10.68 -16.87
CA PRO A 113 -5.87 -9.34 -16.76
C PRO A 113 -5.62 -8.93 -15.31
N ALA A 114 -4.40 -8.47 -15.05
CA ALA A 114 -3.91 -7.93 -13.80
C ALA A 114 -3.51 -6.48 -14.02
N ASN A 115 -3.96 -5.61 -13.11
CA ASN A 115 -3.76 -4.16 -13.20
C ASN A 115 -2.53 -3.76 -12.39
N PHE A 116 -1.61 -3.03 -13.03
CA PHE A 116 -0.40 -2.49 -12.42
C PHE A 116 -0.38 -0.99 -12.56
N PHE A 117 -0.37 -0.30 -11.42
CA PHE A 117 -0.46 1.14 -11.40
C PHE A 117 0.94 1.76 -11.39
N VAL A 118 1.20 2.64 -12.35
CA VAL A 118 2.46 3.37 -12.52
C VAL A 118 2.18 4.85 -12.34
N GLN A 119 3.09 5.53 -11.65
CA GLN A 119 3.05 6.98 -11.43
C GLN A 119 4.30 7.60 -12.06
N PRO A 120 4.24 8.04 -13.33
CA PRO A 120 5.37 8.64 -14.03
C PRO A 120 6.16 9.68 -13.22
N THR A 121 5.45 10.61 -12.57
CA THR A 121 6.08 11.67 -11.76
C THR A 121 6.54 11.20 -10.38
N GLY A 122 6.17 9.98 -9.96
CA GLY A 122 6.29 9.48 -8.59
C GLY A 122 5.51 10.28 -7.56
N ARG A 123 4.58 11.13 -8.00
CA ARG A 123 3.67 11.91 -7.16
C ARG A 123 2.23 11.67 -7.62
N ALA A 124 1.56 10.71 -6.97
CA ALA A 124 0.18 10.29 -7.30
C ALA A 124 -0.83 11.43 -7.52
N HIS A 125 -0.68 12.54 -6.79
CA HIS A 125 -1.60 13.68 -6.83
C HIS A 125 -1.21 14.76 -7.85
N PHE A 126 -0.04 14.65 -8.48
CA PHE A 126 0.53 15.64 -9.41
C PHE A 126 0.91 14.99 -10.74
N ASN A 127 0.17 13.97 -11.16
CA ASN A 127 0.37 13.32 -12.44
C ASN A 127 -0.67 13.82 -13.43
N ASN A 128 -0.24 14.45 -14.51
CA ASN A 128 -1.10 14.93 -15.58
C ASN A 128 -1.01 14.00 -16.82
N GLU A 129 -1.86 14.26 -17.81
CA GLU A 129 -1.91 13.49 -19.07
C GLU A 129 -0.62 13.62 -19.90
N ASN A 130 0.03 14.78 -19.88
CA ASN A 130 1.30 14.98 -20.57
C ASN A 130 2.41 14.12 -19.93
N ASP A 131 2.43 13.99 -18.60
CA ASP A 131 3.40 13.16 -17.90
C ASP A 131 3.23 11.67 -18.27
N ASN A 132 1.98 11.21 -18.42
CA ASN A 132 1.68 9.86 -18.90
C ASN A 132 2.15 9.66 -20.34
N THR A 133 1.87 10.64 -21.21
CA THR A 133 2.26 10.61 -22.62
C THR A 133 3.78 10.59 -22.78
N GLU A 134 4.49 11.43 -22.01
CA GLU A 134 5.95 11.49 -22.03
C GLU A 134 6.56 10.16 -21.55
N PHE A 135 6.03 9.59 -20.47
CA PHE A 135 6.48 8.28 -19.98
C PHE A 135 6.28 7.19 -21.03
N MET A 136 5.11 7.13 -21.67
CA MET A 136 4.86 6.14 -22.73
C MET A 136 5.77 6.36 -23.94
N ALA A 137 6.03 7.60 -24.33
CA ALA A 137 6.98 7.92 -25.40
C ALA A 137 8.40 7.42 -25.08
N GLN A 138 8.85 7.58 -23.83
CA GLN A 138 10.14 7.04 -23.38
C GLN A 138 10.17 5.51 -23.42
N VAL A 139 9.10 4.85 -22.96
CA VAL A 139 8.97 3.38 -23.04
C VAL A 139 9.04 2.91 -24.49
N PHE A 140 8.30 3.55 -25.41
CA PHE A 140 8.35 3.21 -26.83
C PHE A 140 9.73 3.45 -27.44
N ALA A 141 10.37 4.58 -27.14
CA ALA A 141 11.72 4.88 -27.61
C ALA A 141 12.75 3.85 -27.11
N PHE A 142 12.63 3.41 -25.85
CA PHE A 142 13.46 2.34 -25.30
C PHE A 142 13.22 1.01 -26.00
N MET A 143 11.97 0.62 -26.22
CA MET A 143 11.65 -0.66 -26.88
C MET A 143 12.09 -0.69 -28.35
N ASP A 144 12.06 0.45 -29.04
CA ASP A 144 12.50 0.57 -30.43
C ASP A 144 14.04 0.65 -30.53
N LYS A 145 14.62 1.68 -29.91
CA LYS A 145 16.02 2.11 -30.11
C LYS A 145 16.98 1.70 -28.98
N GLY A 146 16.45 1.18 -27.87
CA GLY A 146 17.25 0.75 -26.72
C GLY A 146 17.62 1.89 -25.76
N LYS A 147 18.55 1.58 -24.85
CA LYS A 147 18.91 2.43 -23.70
C LYS A 147 19.36 3.84 -24.10
N SER A 148 20.12 3.99 -25.17
CA SER A 148 20.69 5.27 -25.62
C SER A 148 19.64 6.29 -26.05
N ALA A 149 18.41 5.86 -26.35
CA ALA A 149 17.33 6.77 -26.73
C ALA A 149 16.65 7.45 -25.54
N VAL A 150 16.89 6.97 -24.31
CA VAL A 150 16.23 7.48 -23.09
C VAL A 150 17.25 7.92 -22.04
N ILE A 151 18.36 7.20 -21.92
CA ILE A 151 19.42 7.49 -20.95
C ILE A 151 20.40 8.49 -21.58
N THR A 152 20.29 9.76 -21.20
CA THR A 152 21.13 10.85 -21.71
C THR A 152 22.19 11.34 -20.70
N GLY A 153 22.11 10.93 -19.44
CA GLY A 153 23.04 11.31 -18.37
C GLY A 153 23.90 10.14 -17.87
N GLU A 154 24.87 10.45 -17.01
CA GLU A 154 25.78 9.46 -16.41
C GLU A 154 25.08 8.51 -15.42
N SER A 155 23.96 8.93 -14.81
CA SER A 155 23.14 8.11 -13.93
C SER A 155 21.66 8.25 -14.29
N PHE A 156 20.95 7.13 -14.32
CA PHE A 156 19.52 7.03 -14.64
C PHE A 156 18.73 6.36 -13.52
N GLU A 157 19.39 5.91 -12.45
CA GLU A 157 18.76 5.21 -11.35
C GLU A 157 18.11 6.20 -10.39
N ARG A 158 16.85 5.94 -10.03
CA ARG A 158 16.15 6.68 -8.98
C ARG A 158 16.43 6.04 -7.62
N PRO A 159 16.71 6.82 -6.56
CA PRO A 159 16.79 6.26 -5.22
C PRO A 159 15.46 5.60 -4.83
N GLN A 160 15.56 4.38 -4.31
CA GLN A 160 14.40 3.61 -3.91
C GLN A 160 13.63 4.31 -2.77
N PRO A 161 12.30 4.32 -2.81
CA PRO A 161 11.48 4.92 -1.75
C PRO A 161 11.67 4.20 -0.41
N LYS A 162 11.91 4.98 0.66
CA LYS A 162 12.17 4.47 2.03
C LYS A 162 10.92 4.15 2.87
N TYR A 163 9.72 4.31 2.31
CA TYR A 163 8.46 4.21 3.05
C TYR A 163 7.83 2.80 3.04
N TYR A 164 8.40 1.86 2.28
CA TYR A 164 7.96 0.47 2.29
C TYR A 164 8.78 -0.34 3.29
N LEU A 165 8.09 -1.18 4.06
CA LEU A 165 8.72 -2.00 5.11
C LEU A 165 9.20 -3.37 4.61
N TYR A 166 8.69 -3.81 3.47
CA TYR A 166 9.05 -5.07 2.84
C TYR A 166 8.93 -4.94 1.32
N ILE A 167 9.74 -5.70 0.58
CA ILE A 167 9.77 -5.73 -0.89
C ILE A 167 9.16 -7.05 -1.33
N ASP A 168 8.27 -7.01 -2.32
CA ASP A 168 7.66 -8.24 -2.84
C ASP A 168 8.72 -9.22 -3.36
N GLU A 169 8.68 -10.45 -2.86
CA GLU A 169 9.63 -11.51 -3.21
C GLU A 169 9.48 -11.90 -4.69
N LYS A 170 10.61 -11.98 -5.38
CA LYS A 170 10.70 -12.50 -6.75
C LYS A 170 10.26 -13.98 -6.72
N PRO A 171 9.33 -14.40 -7.60
CA PRO A 171 8.91 -15.80 -7.68
C PRO A 171 10.09 -16.74 -7.95
N GLU A 172 10.07 -17.95 -7.39
CA GLU A 172 11.18 -18.92 -7.51
C GLU A 172 11.47 -19.35 -8.97
N ASN A 173 10.42 -19.49 -9.80
CA ASN A 173 10.52 -19.94 -11.19
C ASN A 173 10.43 -18.76 -12.18
N PHE A 174 11.21 -17.71 -11.97
CA PHE A 174 11.11 -16.49 -12.76
C PHE A 174 12.03 -16.44 -13.99
N ASP A 175 13.18 -17.13 -13.92
CA ASP A 175 14.22 -17.12 -14.93
C ASP A 175 14.07 -18.29 -15.92
#